data_AF-A0A0F7VU96-F1
#
_entry.id   AF-A0A0F7VU96-F1
#
_cell.length_a   1.000
_cell.length_b   1.000
_cell.length_c   1.000
_cell.angle_alpha   90.00
_cell.angle_beta   90.00
_cell.angle_gamma   90.00
#
_symmetry.space_group_name_H-M   'P 1'
#
loop_
_entity.id
_entity.type
_entity.pdbx_description
1 polymer ?
#
loop_
_entity_poly.entity_id
_entity_poly.type
_entity_poly.pdbx_seq_one_letter_code
_entity_poly.pdbx_strand_id
1 'polypeptide(L)'
;MSGLGELNHPGSPEHPGSPDLPGISGRSGAPFGPGSPDRIGVPFGPGSPVSFGAGGDRRWPGTEHRLLAGARPAGGRTTSASRRTSADPVMALMDRHRALCERAVDPLEIAAGLEAQGITDRTAAIRFRHRDVFSLAEEMYARTPRDGDTRPPRRTAPPVPRARTAWVVPALLPGAVCAAAVAGLRLTQGQPRLITAVAGVLAVVLATRAAVRRGPLAAPGRKPSAGLPVWWLAGYALLGDGLLRTALAGGPDGPPTGTADGPWPVTLAPFLALALACAPAAWTAHLFATAARRRLTASRGLDDFTAAVRPLLPGAVALFLAALAALLAAAGAALGEPAAQPQALALGALLLLARLLAAHGFAHASTLVLSATALAQATALALLFAARLPGCGALAVPTEALVTAWGPAAVPTVTCGIGALTLLVHATRRLTTASAHARTEPAC
;
A
#
# COMPACT_ATOMS: atom_id res chain seq x y z
N MET A 1 -75.05 -14.69 1.02
CA MET A 1 -75.30 -16.16 1.05
C MET A 1 -75.48 -16.62 -0.39
N SER A 2 -74.71 -17.64 -0.77
CA SER A 2 -74.92 -18.60 -1.86
C SER A 2 -74.92 -18.05 -3.31
N GLY A 3 -74.19 -18.58 -4.29
CA GLY A 3 -73.41 -19.82 -4.36
C GLY A 3 -73.64 -20.52 -5.71
N LEU A 4 -72.56 -21.06 -6.26
CA LEU A 4 -72.45 -22.16 -7.25
C LEU A 4 -72.50 -21.85 -8.77
N GLY A 5 -71.48 -22.38 -9.45
CA GLY A 5 -71.29 -22.38 -10.90
C GLY A 5 -69.90 -22.92 -11.25
N GLU A 6 -69.73 -24.23 -11.09
CA GLU A 6 -68.50 -25.03 -11.25
C GLU A 6 -68.35 -25.57 -12.69
N LEU A 7 -67.15 -26.10 -13.01
CA LEU A 7 -66.76 -26.96 -14.17
C LEU A 7 -66.35 -26.19 -15.46
N ASN A 8 -65.25 -26.49 -16.17
CA ASN A 8 -64.79 -27.82 -16.58
C ASN A 8 -63.32 -27.83 -17.09
N HIS A 9 -62.56 -28.89 -16.81
CA HIS A 9 -61.32 -29.28 -17.52
C HIS A 9 -61.67 -30.22 -18.70
N PRO A 10 -60.81 -30.32 -19.72
CA PRO A 10 -60.55 -31.63 -20.32
C PRO A 10 -59.05 -31.95 -20.43
N GLY A 11 -58.73 -33.24 -20.25
CA GLY A 11 -57.39 -33.81 -20.24
C GLY A 11 -56.84 -34.25 -21.60
N SER A 12 -55.59 -34.73 -21.56
CA SER A 12 -54.81 -35.41 -22.62
C SER A 12 -55.46 -36.71 -23.10
N PRO A 13 -55.04 -37.30 -24.25
CA PRO A 13 -53.88 -38.21 -24.20
C PRO A 13 -53.02 -38.36 -25.50
N GLU A 14 -51.86 -38.99 -25.28
CA GLU A 14 -51.17 -40.00 -26.13
C GLU A 14 -50.09 -39.66 -27.19
N HIS A 15 -49.08 -40.54 -27.13
CA HIS A 15 -47.82 -40.68 -27.86
C HIS A 15 -48.02 -41.54 -29.12
N PRO A 16 -47.14 -41.50 -30.15
CA PRO A 16 -46.11 -42.55 -30.22
C PRO A 16 -44.80 -42.19 -30.95
N GLY A 17 -43.73 -42.95 -30.63
CA GLY A 17 -42.80 -43.48 -31.64
C GLY A 17 -41.36 -42.92 -31.68
N SER A 18 -40.41 -43.65 -31.07
CA SER A 18 -38.98 -43.66 -31.45
C SER A 18 -38.76 -44.36 -32.80
N PRO A 19 -37.62 -44.15 -33.48
CA PRO A 19 -36.58 -45.19 -33.39
C PRO A 19 -35.09 -44.73 -33.41
N ASP A 20 -34.27 -45.63 -32.86
CA ASP A 20 -32.89 -46.01 -33.19
C ASP A 20 -31.65 -45.18 -32.76
N LEU A 21 -31.01 -45.73 -31.71
CA LEU A 21 -29.56 -45.74 -31.49
C LEU A 21 -28.93 -46.98 -32.15
N PRO A 22 -27.70 -46.92 -32.65
CA PRO A 22 -26.81 -48.07 -32.68
C PRO A 22 -25.92 -48.11 -31.44
N GLY A 23 -26.02 -49.19 -30.67
CA GLY A 23 -25.06 -49.56 -29.64
C GLY A 23 -23.86 -50.31 -30.21
N ILE A 24 -22.69 -50.11 -29.62
CA ILE A 24 -21.61 -51.10 -29.59
C ILE A 24 -21.11 -51.20 -28.14
N SER A 25 -21.33 -52.39 -27.58
CA SER A 25 -20.67 -53.02 -26.44
C SER A 25 -19.14 -52.96 -26.58
N GLY A 26 -18.34 -52.61 -25.56
CA GLY A 26 -18.21 -53.32 -24.31
C GLY A 26 -16.97 -54.24 -24.36
N ARG A 27 -15.84 -53.82 -23.77
CA ARG A 27 -14.86 -54.77 -23.22
C ARG A 27 -14.03 -54.17 -22.09
N SER A 28 -14.24 -54.74 -20.90
CA SER A 28 -13.41 -54.61 -19.70
C SER A 28 -11.99 -55.12 -19.91
N GLY A 29 -11.05 -54.47 -19.25
CA GLY A 29 -9.70 -54.95 -18.96
C GLY A 29 -8.98 -53.98 -18.01
N ALA A 30 -9.10 -54.22 -16.70
CA ALA A 30 -8.24 -53.65 -15.66
C ALA A 30 -6.96 -54.52 -15.51
N PRO A 31 -6.02 -54.25 -14.59
CA PRO A 31 -5.41 -53.00 -14.13
C PRO A 31 -3.86 -53.05 -14.24
N PHE A 32 -3.17 -51.90 -14.23
CA PHE A 32 -1.75 -51.84 -13.82
C PHE A 32 -1.60 -50.84 -12.67
N GLY A 33 -1.16 -51.38 -11.53
CA GLY A 33 -0.81 -50.63 -10.32
C GLY A 33 0.63 -50.05 -10.35
N PRO A 34 1.17 -49.62 -9.20
CA PRO A 34 1.69 -48.28 -8.99
C PRO A 34 3.22 -48.17 -9.16
N GLY A 35 3.68 -47.04 -9.74
CA GLY A 35 5.07 -46.62 -9.70
C GLY A 35 5.27 -45.53 -8.64
N SER A 36 6.06 -45.85 -7.60
CA SER A 36 6.51 -44.92 -6.56
C SER A 36 7.55 -43.90 -7.07
N PRO A 37 7.78 -42.80 -6.32
CA PRO A 37 8.50 -41.62 -6.78
C PRO A 37 9.98 -41.65 -6.40
N ASP A 38 10.87 -41.12 -7.25
CA ASP A 38 12.14 -40.55 -6.76
C ASP A 38 12.81 -39.56 -7.74
N ARG A 39 13.48 -38.57 -7.14
CA ARG A 39 14.55 -37.68 -7.68
C ARG A 39 14.21 -36.40 -8.46
N ILE A 40 13.97 -35.36 -7.67
CA ILE A 40 14.73 -34.09 -7.57
C ILE A 40 15.61 -33.72 -8.78
N GLY A 41 15.16 -32.72 -9.55
CA GLY A 41 15.99 -31.91 -10.45
C GLY A 41 16.54 -30.68 -9.73
N VAL A 42 17.87 -30.57 -9.71
CA VAL A 42 18.66 -29.39 -9.30
C VAL A 42 18.85 -28.45 -10.49
N PRO A 43 18.74 -27.12 -10.33
CA PRO A 43 19.29 -26.18 -11.30
C PRO A 43 20.54 -25.45 -10.79
N PHE A 44 21.56 -25.47 -11.64
CA PHE A 44 22.54 -24.42 -11.96
C PHE A 44 23.40 -23.80 -10.85
N GLY A 45 24.71 -24.08 -10.93
CA GLY A 45 25.77 -23.44 -10.15
C GLY A 45 26.16 -22.04 -10.68
N PRO A 46 26.70 -21.15 -9.82
CA PRO A 46 27.18 -19.84 -10.22
C PRO A 46 28.61 -19.88 -10.77
N GLY A 47 28.81 -19.25 -11.92
CA GLY A 47 30.12 -19.01 -12.53
C GLY A 47 30.98 -18.03 -11.74
N SER A 48 32.29 -18.30 -11.76
CA SER A 48 33.37 -17.52 -11.16
C SER A 48 33.54 -16.12 -11.75
N PRO A 49 34.10 -15.15 -11.00
CA PRO A 49 34.27 -13.77 -11.44
C PRO A 49 35.51 -13.58 -12.32
N VAL A 50 35.35 -12.73 -13.34
CA VAL A 50 36.44 -12.22 -14.19
C VAL A 50 37.25 -11.14 -13.46
N SER A 51 38.57 -11.30 -13.53
CA SER A 51 39.59 -10.36 -13.02
C SER A 51 39.66 -9.09 -13.88
N PHE A 52 39.75 -7.94 -13.22
CA PHE A 52 40.39 -6.74 -13.77
C PHE A 52 41.58 -6.40 -12.88
N GLY A 53 42.77 -6.45 -13.47
CA GLY A 53 44.03 -6.16 -12.82
C GLY A 53 44.44 -4.68 -12.92
N ALA A 54 45.10 -4.25 -11.85
CA ALA A 54 46.28 -3.40 -11.77
C ALA A 54 46.22 -1.90 -12.17
N GLY A 55 46.64 -1.07 -11.22
CA GLY A 55 47.35 0.19 -11.50
C GLY A 55 47.09 1.28 -10.46
N GLY A 56 48.03 1.51 -9.54
CA GLY A 56 48.04 2.76 -8.76
C GLY A 56 48.70 2.69 -7.38
N ASP A 57 50.00 2.42 -7.35
CA ASP A 57 50.87 2.65 -6.20
C ASP A 57 50.73 4.08 -5.64
N ARG A 58 50.44 4.20 -4.35
CA ARG A 58 50.82 5.38 -3.54
C ARG A 58 51.28 4.95 -2.15
N ARG A 59 52.58 4.67 -2.09
CA ARG A 59 53.45 4.75 -0.90
C ARG A 59 53.45 6.19 -0.37
N TRP A 60 53.57 6.39 0.95
CA TRP A 60 54.33 7.44 1.66
C TRP A 60 54.35 7.09 3.17
N PRO A 61 55.22 7.69 4.00
CA PRO A 61 56.51 7.16 4.42
C PRO A 61 56.52 6.69 5.89
N GLY A 62 57.53 5.90 6.23
CA GLY A 62 57.79 5.42 7.58
C GLY A 62 58.31 6.53 8.50
N THR A 63 57.78 6.55 9.72
CA THR A 63 58.35 7.30 10.83
C THR A 63 59.26 6.37 11.62
N GLU A 64 60.56 6.63 11.50
CA GLU A 64 61.61 6.04 12.31
C GLU A 64 61.48 6.55 13.75
N HIS A 65 61.44 5.66 14.73
CA HIS A 65 61.85 6.01 16.08
C HIS A 65 62.90 5.02 16.59
N ARG A 66 64.01 5.66 16.97
CA ARG A 66 65.31 5.13 17.31
C ARG A 66 65.27 4.28 18.58
N LEU A 67 66.01 3.19 18.48
CA LEU A 67 66.40 2.22 19.50
C LEU A 67 67.01 2.88 20.75
N LEU A 68 66.56 2.44 21.93
CA LEU A 68 67.40 2.36 23.11
C LEU A 68 67.43 0.90 23.57
N ALA A 69 68.64 0.36 23.54
CA ALA A 69 69.00 -0.97 23.97
C ALA A 69 68.98 -1.07 25.50
N GLY A 70 68.48 -2.20 26.02
CA GLY A 70 68.49 -2.52 27.43
C GLY A 70 68.17 -4.00 27.68
N ALA A 71 69.24 -4.81 27.69
CA ALA A 71 69.44 -6.09 28.36
C ALA A 71 68.28 -7.10 28.58
N ARG A 72 68.50 -8.32 28.05
CA ARG A 72 67.84 -9.58 28.45
C ARG A 72 68.23 -9.97 29.90
N PRO A 73 67.39 -10.80 30.55
CA PRO A 73 67.81 -12.20 30.68
C PRO A 73 66.75 -13.22 30.24
N ALA A 74 67.25 -14.41 29.96
CA ALA A 74 66.54 -15.58 29.48
C ALA A 74 65.75 -16.29 30.60
N GLY A 75 64.69 -16.99 30.20
CA GLY A 75 64.15 -18.11 30.96
C GLY A 75 62.63 -18.20 30.92
N GLY A 76 62.10 -19.22 30.21
CA GLY A 76 60.76 -19.73 30.52
C GLY A 76 59.87 -20.06 29.33
N ARG A 77 60.06 -21.28 28.79
CA ARG A 77 59.02 -22.20 28.31
C ARG A 77 58.00 -21.67 27.30
N THR A 78 58.15 -22.19 26.09
CA THR A 78 57.09 -22.52 25.12
C THR A 78 55.82 -23.01 25.81
N THR A 79 54.79 -22.18 25.81
CA THR A 79 53.43 -22.61 25.51
C THR A 79 52.91 -21.73 24.39
N SER A 80 52.51 -22.41 23.32
CA SER A 80 52.03 -21.83 22.08
C SER A 80 50.84 -20.92 22.32
N ALA A 81 50.90 -19.77 21.65
CA ALA A 81 49.82 -19.18 20.88
C ALA A 81 48.49 -19.98 20.85
N SER A 82 47.69 -19.92 21.91
CA SER A 82 46.25 -20.23 21.86
C SER A 82 45.37 -19.07 22.30
N ARG A 83 45.96 -17.95 22.73
CA ARG A 83 45.29 -16.65 22.79
C ARG A 83 45.37 -15.96 21.42
N ARG A 84 44.78 -16.59 20.40
CA ARG A 84 44.04 -15.77 19.45
C ARG A 84 42.87 -15.24 20.26
N THR A 85 43.02 -14.02 20.74
CA THR A 85 41.93 -13.13 21.14
C THR A 85 40.74 -13.51 20.29
N SER A 86 39.67 -14.00 20.91
CA SER A 86 38.39 -14.07 20.20
C SER A 86 38.14 -12.65 19.73
N ALA A 87 38.42 -12.36 18.46
CA ALA A 87 38.13 -11.07 17.87
C ALA A 87 36.68 -10.81 18.22
N ASP A 88 36.42 -9.72 18.94
CA ASP A 88 35.09 -9.38 19.38
C ASP A 88 34.17 -9.45 18.14
N PRO A 89 33.27 -10.44 18.07
CA PRO A 89 32.54 -10.73 16.85
C PRO A 89 31.66 -9.54 16.46
N VAL A 90 31.26 -8.74 17.46
CA VAL A 90 30.51 -7.50 17.28
C VAL A 90 31.40 -6.45 16.63
N MET A 91 32.65 -6.23 17.08
CA MET A 91 33.54 -5.31 16.38
C MET A 91 33.85 -5.73 14.94
N ALA A 92 34.10 -7.02 14.69
CA ALA A 92 34.32 -7.48 13.32
C ALA A 92 33.09 -7.27 12.42
N LEU A 93 31.89 -7.30 13.01
CA LEU A 93 30.65 -6.96 12.32
C LEU A 93 30.51 -5.45 12.11
N MET A 94 30.81 -4.63 13.12
CA MET A 94 30.80 -3.17 13.03
C MET A 94 31.77 -2.67 11.95
N ASP A 95 32.94 -3.28 11.80
CA ASP A 95 33.91 -2.91 10.77
C ASP A 95 33.37 -3.19 9.34
N ARG A 96 32.73 -4.35 9.14
CA ARG A 96 32.06 -4.68 7.85
C ARG A 96 30.86 -3.78 7.55
N HIS A 97 30.14 -3.34 8.58
CA HIS A 97 28.96 -2.50 8.47
C HIS A 97 29.22 -1.05 8.89
N ARG A 98 30.47 -0.59 8.79
CA ARG A 98 30.90 0.71 9.31
C ARG A 98 30.07 1.87 8.78
N ALA A 99 29.82 1.89 7.47
CA ALA A 99 29.00 2.92 6.82
C ALA A 99 27.50 2.89 7.25
N LEU A 100 27.01 1.76 7.76
CA LEU A 100 25.68 1.67 8.37
C LEU A 100 25.72 2.23 9.79
N CYS A 101 26.69 1.82 10.61
CA CYS A 101 26.85 2.26 12.00
C CYS A 101 27.11 3.76 12.13
N GLU A 102 27.91 4.34 11.24
CA GLU A 102 28.26 5.78 11.26
C GLU A 102 27.09 6.68 10.83
N ARG A 103 26.19 6.20 9.96
CA ARG A 103 25.03 6.97 9.49
C ARG A 103 23.79 6.78 10.35
N ALA A 104 23.73 5.70 11.13
CA ALA A 104 22.54 5.35 11.87
C ALA A 104 22.25 6.31 13.03
N VAL A 105 21.08 6.93 13.00
CA VAL A 105 20.61 7.86 14.05
C VAL A 105 19.97 7.11 15.23
N ASP A 106 19.56 5.86 15.03
CA ASP A 106 19.01 4.99 16.07
C ASP A 106 19.39 3.51 15.91
N PRO A 107 19.28 2.67 16.96
CA PRO A 107 19.57 1.23 16.89
C PRO A 107 18.71 0.46 15.88
N LEU A 108 17.51 0.95 15.53
CA LEU A 108 16.60 0.26 14.61
C LEU A 108 17.09 0.36 13.16
N GLU A 109 17.73 1.47 12.77
CA GLU A 109 18.41 1.59 11.48
C GLU A 109 19.54 0.56 11.33
N ILE A 110 20.29 0.31 12.40
CA ILE A 110 21.30 -0.74 12.43
C ILE A 110 20.63 -2.10 12.29
N ALA A 111 19.61 -2.41 13.10
CA ALA A 111 18.88 -3.68 13.01
C ALA A 111 18.32 -3.95 11.60
N ALA A 112 17.71 -2.93 10.97
CA ALA A 112 17.19 -2.99 9.61
C ALA A 112 18.28 -3.21 8.56
N GLY A 113 19.43 -2.54 8.69
CA GLY A 113 20.56 -2.72 7.79
C GLY A 113 21.23 -4.10 7.93
N LEU A 114 21.24 -4.67 9.14
CA LEU A 114 21.70 -6.05 9.37
C LEU A 114 20.73 -7.08 8.74
N GLU A 115 19.42 -6.85 8.86
CA GLU A 115 18.38 -7.70 8.24
C GLU A 115 18.49 -7.71 6.72
N ALA A 116 18.64 -6.53 6.09
CA ALA A 116 18.77 -6.40 4.64
C ALA A 116 20.01 -7.13 4.08
N GLN A 117 21.00 -7.39 4.93
CA GLN A 117 22.22 -8.13 4.61
C GLN A 117 22.18 -9.59 5.12
N GLY A 118 21.01 -10.06 5.55
CA GLY A 118 20.73 -11.47 5.85
C GLY A 118 20.99 -11.90 7.30
N ILE A 119 21.22 -10.98 8.24
CA ILE A 119 21.41 -11.31 9.66
C ILE A 119 20.05 -11.41 10.35
N THR A 120 19.72 -12.61 10.82
CA THR A 120 18.47 -12.94 11.51
C THR A 120 18.68 -13.09 13.02
N ASP A 121 17.59 -13.14 13.81
CA ASP A 121 17.64 -13.33 15.27
C ASP A 121 18.39 -14.61 15.66
N ARG A 122 18.17 -15.70 14.91
CA ARG A 122 18.92 -16.95 15.09
C ARG A 122 20.42 -16.74 14.85
N THR A 123 20.79 -15.92 13.87
CA THR A 123 22.20 -15.60 13.58
C THR A 123 22.81 -14.71 14.66
N ALA A 124 22.06 -13.73 15.18
CA ALA A 124 22.45 -12.89 16.31
C ALA A 124 22.73 -13.72 17.58
N ALA A 125 21.82 -14.64 17.90
CA ALA A 125 21.95 -15.56 19.04
C ALA A 125 23.15 -16.50 18.90
N ILE A 126 23.31 -17.15 17.74
CA ILE A 126 24.33 -18.19 17.55
C ILE A 126 25.73 -17.61 17.34
N ARG A 127 25.89 -16.57 16.51
CA ARG A 127 27.22 -16.04 16.13
C ARG A 127 27.71 -14.90 17.03
N PHE A 128 26.80 -14.07 17.52
CA PHE A 128 27.16 -12.84 18.24
C PHE A 128 26.82 -12.89 19.72
N ARG A 129 26.19 -13.97 20.21
CA ARG A 129 25.79 -14.17 21.62
C ARG A 129 24.88 -13.06 22.17
N HIS A 130 24.17 -12.37 21.28
CA HIS A 130 23.11 -11.43 21.65
C HIS A 130 21.76 -12.10 21.49
N ARG A 131 20.82 -11.78 22.38
CA ARG A 131 19.51 -12.44 22.43
C ARG A 131 18.77 -12.43 21.09
N ASP A 132 18.88 -11.33 20.35
CA ASP A 132 18.16 -11.04 19.10
C ASP A 132 18.91 -9.95 18.30
N VAL A 133 18.45 -9.67 17.07
CA VAL A 133 19.06 -8.62 16.21
C VAL A 133 18.91 -7.23 16.82
N PHE A 134 17.85 -6.96 17.58
CA PHE A 134 17.67 -5.66 18.25
C PHE A 134 18.71 -5.44 19.34
N SER A 135 18.97 -6.43 20.18
CA SER A 135 19.98 -6.41 21.23
C SER A 135 21.39 -6.29 20.65
N LEU A 136 21.65 -6.96 19.53
CA LEU A 136 22.91 -6.81 18.79
C LEU A 136 23.06 -5.39 18.21
N ALA A 137 22.00 -4.84 17.64
CA ALA A 137 22.00 -3.51 17.07
C ALA A 137 22.11 -2.41 18.14
N GLU A 138 21.48 -2.59 19.31
CA GLU A 138 21.68 -1.73 20.48
C GLU A 138 23.12 -1.76 20.96
N GLU A 139 23.76 -2.93 21.00
CA GLU A 139 25.17 -3.03 21.36
C GLU A 139 26.08 -2.34 20.32
N MET A 140 25.85 -2.55 19.02
CA MET A 140 26.58 -1.86 17.96
C MET A 140 26.34 -0.35 17.99
N TYR A 141 25.11 0.06 18.31
CA TYR A 141 24.77 1.45 18.53
C TYR A 141 25.37 1.99 19.83
N ALA A 142 25.58 1.22 20.88
CA ALA A 142 26.26 1.73 22.08
C ALA A 142 27.76 1.94 21.83
N ARG A 143 28.37 1.10 20.98
CA ARG A 143 29.83 1.08 20.74
C ARG A 143 30.35 2.05 19.68
N THR A 144 29.49 2.56 18.79
CA THR A 144 29.99 3.46 17.74
C THR A 144 30.33 4.85 18.32
N PRO A 145 31.56 5.36 18.16
CA PRO A 145 31.90 6.69 18.64
C PRO A 145 31.10 7.72 17.83
N ARG A 146 30.40 8.62 18.52
CA ARG A 146 29.59 9.68 17.91
C ARG A 146 30.13 11.02 18.35
N ASP A 147 30.40 11.89 17.38
CA ASP A 147 30.86 13.26 17.62
C ASP A 147 29.75 14.04 18.35
N GLY A 148 29.75 13.95 19.68
CA GLY A 148 28.64 14.45 20.50
C GLY A 148 28.48 13.84 21.89
N ASP A 149 29.43 13.09 22.42
CA ASP A 149 29.35 12.56 23.82
C ASP A 149 29.39 13.65 24.91
N THR A 150 29.36 14.94 24.53
CA THR A 150 28.64 15.91 25.34
C THR A 150 27.17 15.62 25.17
N ARG A 151 26.61 14.76 26.04
CA ARG A 151 25.16 14.56 26.19
C ARG A 151 24.48 15.89 25.89
N PRO A 152 23.76 16.04 24.76
CA PRO A 152 23.20 17.34 24.41
C PRO A 152 22.40 17.79 25.63
N PRO A 153 22.56 19.05 26.10
CA PRO A 153 21.83 19.53 27.27
C PRO A 153 20.40 19.11 27.03
N ARG A 154 19.90 18.24 27.92
CA ARG A 154 18.62 17.54 27.81
C ARG A 154 17.66 18.56 27.27
N ARG A 155 17.39 18.54 25.94
CA ARG A 155 16.65 19.63 25.29
C ARG A 155 15.41 19.73 26.14
N THR A 156 15.25 20.86 26.83
CA THR A 156 14.10 21.12 27.68
C THR A 156 12.93 20.64 26.88
N ALA A 157 12.28 19.57 27.36
CA ALA A 157 11.24 18.91 26.60
C ALA A 157 10.31 20.04 26.15
N PRO A 158 10.19 20.32 24.83
CA PRO A 158 9.27 21.34 24.40
C PRO A 158 7.91 20.96 25.00
N PRO A 159 7.14 21.90 25.54
CA PRO A 159 5.88 21.58 26.18
C PRO A 159 5.03 20.72 25.22
N VAL A 160 4.85 19.43 25.53
CA VAL A 160 3.95 18.55 24.77
C VAL A 160 2.63 18.58 25.56
N PRO A 161 1.51 19.04 24.99
CA PRO A 161 0.97 18.48 23.75
C PRO A 161 0.21 19.50 22.86
N ARG A 162 0.92 20.34 22.08
CA ARG A 162 0.29 21.04 20.94
C ARG A 162 0.51 20.34 19.60
N ALA A 163 1.57 19.54 19.49
CA ALA A 163 1.92 18.84 18.24
C ALA A 163 1.06 17.60 17.93
N ARG A 164 0.46 16.94 18.93
CA ARG A 164 -0.36 15.72 18.69
C ARG A 164 -1.69 16.02 18.00
N THR A 165 -2.26 17.20 18.21
CA THR A 165 -3.53 17.65 17.63
C THR A 165 -3.36 18.64 16.47
N ALA A 166 -2.15 19.16 16.25
CA ALA A 166 -1.87 20.11 15.15
C ALA A 166 -2.25 19.58 13.77
N TRP A 167 -2.29 18.25 13.59
CA TRP A 167 -2.73 17.65 12.34
C TRP A 167 -4.26 17.47 12.20
N VAL A 168 -5.03 17.56 13.28
CA VAL A 168 -6.50 17.45 13.22
C VAL A 168 -7.09 18.56 12.34
N VAL A 169 -6.60 19.79 12.49
CA VAL A 169 -7.05 20.96 11.71
C VAL A 169 -6.86 20.75 10.20
N PRO A 170 -5.67 20.45 9.68
CA PRO A 170 -5.50 20.19 8.25
C PRO A 170 -6.20 18.91 7.78
N ALA A 171 -6.47 17.93 8.63
CA ALA A 171 -7.20 16.71 8.25
C ALA A 171 -8.71 16.92 8.05
N LEU A 172 -9.32 17.88 8.75
CA LEU A 172 -10.75 18.23 8.63
C LEU A 172 -11.04 19.20 7.48
N LEU A 173 -10.05 19.99 7.07
CA LEU A 173 -10.18 21.05 6.08
C LEU A 173 -10.74 20.57 4.71
N PRO A 174 -10.32 19.42 4.14
CA PRO A 174 -10.87 18.93 2.88
C PRO A 174 -12.38 18.67 2.96
N GLY A 175 -12.83 18.06 4.07
CA GLY A 175 -14.25 17.76 4.30
C GLY A 175 -15.09 19.03 4.45
N ALA A 176 -14.61 19.99 5.24
CA ALA A 176 -15.31 21.27 5.45
C ALA A 176 -15.43 22.08 4.15
N VAL A 177 -14.35 22.18 3.38
CA VAL A 177 -14.34 22.89 2.08
C VAL A 177 -15.23 22.18 1.06
N CYS A 178 -15.22 20.84 1.04
CA CYS A 178 -16.10 20.08 0.15
C CYS A 178 -17.58 20.25 0.52
N ALA A 179 -17.92 20.23 1.81
CA ALA A 179 -19.29 20.47 2.27
C ALA A 179 -19.77 21.89 1.90
N ALA A 180 -18.90 22.90 2.09
CA ALA A 180 -19.19 24.28 1.70
C ALA A 180 -19.39 24.42 0.18
N ALA A 181 -18.56 23.75 -0.62
CA ALA A 181 -18.69 23.73 -2.08
C ALA A 181 -20.02 23.07 -2.51
N VAL A 182 -20.39 21.93 -1.92
CA VAL A 182 -21.67 21.25 -2.19
C VAL A 182 -22.86 22.13 -1.78
N ALA A 183 -22.80 22.80 -0.64
CA ALA A 183 -23.82 23.76 -0.23
C ALA A 183 -23.93 24.94 -1.21
N GLY A 184 -22.80 25.53 -1.61
CA GLY A 184 -22.77 26.60 -2.60
C GLY A 184 -23.34 26.19 -3.95
N LEU A 185 -23.09 24.97 -4.40
CA LEU A 185 -23.67 24.42 -5.63
C LEU A 185 -25.18 24.25 -5.56
N ARG A 186 -25.74 23.97 -4.38
CA ARG A 186 -27.20 23.88 -4.19
C ARG A 186 -27.88 25.25 -4.13
N LEU A 187 -27.14 26.29 -3.75
CA LEU A 187 -27.64 27.66 -3.63
C LEU A 187 -27.48 28.50 -4.91
N THR A 188 -26.72 28.01 -5.90
CA THR A 188 -26.40 28.75 -7.14
C THR A 188 -27.05 28.11 -8.37
N GLN A 189 -27.48 28.94 -9.32
CA GLN A 189 -28.08 28.50 -10.59
C GLN A 189 -27.40 29.20 -11.78
N GLY A 190 -27.28 28.54 -12.93
CA GLY A 190 -26.67 29.12 -14.14
C GLY A 190 -25.15 29.34 -14.05
N GLN A 191 -24.64 30.45 -14.61
CA GLN A 191 -23.21 30.81 -14.61
C GLN A 191 -22.53 30.80 -13.23
N PRO A 192 -23.10 31.39 -12.15
CA PRO A 192 -22.46 31.37 -10.83
C PRO A 192 -22.29 29.95 -10.27
N ARG A 193 -23.08 28.97 -10.72
CA ARG A 193 -22.91 27.56 -10.34
C ARG A 193 -21.64 26.96 -10.93
N LEU A 194 -21.30 27.29 -12.17
CA LEU A 194 -20.04 26.85 -12.81
C LEU A 194 -18.83 27.45 -12.09
N ILE A 195 -18.88 28.73 -11.77
CA ILE A 195 -17.82 29.41 -11.01
C ILE A 195 -17.65 28.75 -9.63
N THR A 196 -18.76 28.47 -8.94
CA THR A 196 -18.76 27.80 -7.64
C THR A 196 -18.21 26.38 -7.74
N ALA A 197 -18.53 25.64 -8.81
CA ALA A 197 -17.99 24.32 -9.06
C ALA A 197 -16.46 24.36 -9.23
N VAL A 198 -15.95 25.23 -10.11
CA VAL A 198 -14.52 25.38 -10.38
C VAL A 198 -13.76 25.80 -9.11
N ALA A 199 -14.27 26.82 -8.41
CA ALA A 199 -13.68 27.31 -7.17
C ALA A 199 -13.68 26.22 -6.09
N GLY A 200 -14.79 25.49 -5.94
CA GLY A 200 -14.92 24.37 -5.01
C GLY A 200 -13.93 23.25 -5.29
N VAL A 201 -13.79 22.83 -6.55
CA VAL A 201 -12.81 21.80 -6.95
C VAL A 201 -11.39 22.26 -6.62
N LEU A 202 -11.01 23.48 -7.00
CA LEU A 202 -9.68 24.02 -6.70
C LEU A 202 -9.42 24.09 -5.19
N ALA A 203 -10.41 24.52 -4.40
CA ALA A 203 -10.28 24.61 -2.95
C ALA A 203 -10.12 23.20 -2.31
N VAL A 204 -10.90 22.21 -2.74
CA VAL A 204 -10.78 20.81 -2.28
C VAL A 204 -9.42 20.22 -2.67
N VAL A 205 -8.94 20.50 -3.89
CA VAL A 205 -7.61 20.08 -4.36
C VAL A 205 -6.50 20.62 -3.46
N LEU A 206 -6.53 21.92 -3.17
CA LEU A 206 -5.55 22.58 -2.32
C LEU A 206 -5.62 22.10 -0.88
N ALA A 207 -6.84 21.95 -0.33
CA ALA A 207 -7.09 21.42 1.00
C ALA A 207 -6.52 20.01 1.16
N THR A 208 -6.81 19.12 0.22
CA THR A 208 -6.34 17.74 0.21
C THR A 208 -4.81 17.69 0.11
N ARG A 209 -4.21 18.50 -0.77
CA ARG A 209 -2.75 18.62 -0.88
C ARG A 209 -2.12 19.09 0.44
N ALA A 210 -2.73 20.06 1.11
CA ALA A 210 -2.25 20.55 2.40
C ALA A 210 -2.36 19.48 3.51
N ALA A 211 -3.49 18.77 3.58
CA ALA A 211 -3.74 17.69 4.54
C ALA A 211 -2.72 16.54 4.39
N VAL A 212 -2.44 16.15 3.14
CA VAL A 212 -1.54 15.06 2.79
C VAL A 212 -0.06 15.42 2.99
N ARG A 213 0.30 16.71 2.94
CA ARG A 213 1.67 17.20 3.13
C ARG A 213 2.04 17.47 4.58
N ARG A 214 1.09 17.85 5.44
CA ARG A 214 1.34 18.33 6.81
C ARG A 214 1.03 17.29 7.91
N GLY A 215 0.74 16.05 7.55
CA GLY A 215 0.28 15.00 8.47
C GLY A 215 1.20 13.80 8.64
N PRO A 216 0.83 12.82 9.49
CA PRO A 216 1.44 11.48 9.52
C PRO A 216 1.23 10.70 8.21
N LEU A 217 0.42 11.21 7.28
CA LEU A 217 0.38 10.75 5.90
C LEU A 217 1.43 11.46 5.02
N ALA A 218 2.30 12.34 5.55
CA ALA A 218 3.32 13.01 4.76
C ALA A 218 4.39 12.01 4.27
N ALA A 219 4.76 12.12 2.99
CA ALA A 219 5.84 11.33 2.41
C ALA A 219 7.11 12.19 2.41
N PRO A 220 8.23 11.71 2.97
CA PRO A 220 9.46 12.48 3.03
C PRO A 220 10.09 12.68 1.65
N GLY A 221 10.49 13.93 1.34
CA GLY A 221 11.49 14.28 0.32
C GLY A 221 11.20 14.01 -1.16
N ARG A 222 10.04 13.48 -1.56
CA ARG A 222 9.75 13.19 -2.99
C ARG A 222 9.03 14.34 -3.70
N LYS A 223 9.46 14.63 -4.94
CA LYS A 223 8.74 15.52 -5.87
C LYS A 223 7.32 14.98 -6.13
N PRO A 224 6.29 15.84 -6.18
CA PRO A 224 4.89 15.42 -6.31
C PRO A 224 4.56 14.97 -7.74
N SER A 225 5.00 13.78 -8.17
CA SER A 225 4.69 13.23 -9.49
C SER A 225 3.42 12.37 -9.53
N ALA A 226 2.87 11.98 -8.38
CA ALA A 226 1.74 11.03 -8.30
C ALA A 226 0.33 11.68 -8.31
N GLY A 227 0.21 12.94 -8.73
CA GLY A 227 -1.06 13.66 -8.69
C GLY A 227 -2.06 13.20 -9.75
N LEU A 228 -1.59 12.98 -10.98
CA LEU A 228 -2.46 12.72 -12.14
C LEU A 228 -3.39 11.51 -11.98
N PRO A 229 -2.93 10.30 -11.59
CA PRO A 229 -3.83 9.15 -11.47
C PRO A 229 -4.85 9.34 -10.33
N VAL A 230 -4.49 10.00 -9.23
CA VAL A 230 -5.43 10.29 -8.13
C VAL A 230 -6.53 11.24 -8.61
N TRP A 231 -6.18 12.28 -9.37
CA TRP A 231 -7.17 13.21 -9.92
C TRP A 231 -8.07 12.55 -10.97
N TRP A 232 -7.52 11.64 -11.79
CA TRP A 232 -8.32 10.83 -12.71
C TRP A 232 -9.35 9.97 -11.96
N LEU A 233 -8.91 9.20 -10.95
CA LEU A 233 -9.79 8.33 -10.17
C LEU A 233 -10.87 9.12 -9.42
N ALA A 234 -10.53 10.30 -8.88
CA ALA A 234 -11.49 11.20 -8.25
C ALA A 234 -12.51 11.78 -9.26
N GLY A 235 -12.04 12.14 -10.46
CA GLY A 235 -12.91 12.58 -11.55
C GLY A 235 -13.84 11.48 -12.04
N TYR A 236 -13.33 10.25 -12.18
CA TYR A 236 -14.13 9.08 -12.53
C TYR A 236 -15.18 8.78 -11.46
N ALA A 237 -14.85 8.89 -10.16
CA ALA A 237 -15.83 8.69 -9.09
C ALA A 237 -16.97 9.73 -9.12
N LEU A 238 -16.73 10.92 -9.65
CA LEU A 238 -17.70 12.01 -9.73
C LEU A 238 -18.56 11.96 -11.01
N LEU A 239 -17.95 11.71 -12.16
CA LEU A 239 -18.60 11.79 -13.48
C LEU A 239 -18.61 10.46 -14.25
N GLY A 240 -17.75 9.51 -13.91
CA GLY A 240 -17.47 8.31 -14.70
C GLY A 240 -18.65 7.36 -14.82
N ASP A 241 -19.37 7.09 -13.72
CA ASP A 241 -20.56 6.22 -13.74
C ASP A 241 -21.69 6.84 -14.58
N GLY A 242 -21.87 8.16 -14.49
CA GLY A 242 -22.82 8.91 -15.33
C GLY A 242 -22.43 8.88 -16.80
N LEU A 243 -21.15 9.11 -17.11
CA LEU A 243 -20.60 9.06 -18.46
C LEU A 243 -20.77 7.66 -19.07
N LEU A 244 -20.45 6.62 -18.31
CA LEU A 244 -20.56 5.23 -18.72
C LEU A 244 -22.02 4.89 -19.07
N ARG A 245 -22.97 5.31 -18.23
CA ARG A 245 -24.40 5.12 -18.48
C ARG A 245 -24.86 5.84 -19.75
N THR A 246 -24.42 7.09 -19.95
CA THR A 246 -24.76 7.85 -21.15
C THR A 246 -24.16 7.27 -22.42
N ALA A 247 -22.91 6.78 -22.35
CA ALA A 247 -22.22 6.17 -23.49
C ALA A 247 -22.93 4.89 -23.95
N LEU A 248 -23.44 4.10 -23.01
CA LEU A 248 -24.23 2.89 -23.30
C LEU A 248 -25.63 3.22 -23.86
N ALA A 249 -26.22 4.34 -23.45
CA ALA A 249 -27.52 4.79 -23.95
C ALA A 249 -27.46 5.50 -25.32
N GLY A 250 -26.28 5.60 -25.94
CA GLY A 250 -26.07 6.25 -27.25
C GLY A 250 -25.55 7.69 -27.18
N GLY A 251 -25.60 8.35 -26.02
CA GLY A 251 -25.03 9.71 -25.78
C GLY A 251 -23.50 9.71 -25.59
N PRO A 252 -22.83 10.81 -25.19
CA PRO A 252 -23.39 12.03 -24.64
C PRO A 252 -23.75 13.07 -25.71
N ASP A 253 -24.96 13.59 -25.66
CA ASP A 253 -25.45 14.65 -26.56
C ASP A 253 -25.01 16.06 -26.12
N GLY A 254 -24.39 16.19 -24.96
CA GLY A 254 -23.92 17.46 -24.41
C GLY A 254 -23.05 17.32 -23.15
N PRO A 255 -22.45 18.43 -22.68
CA PRO A 255 -21.63 18.46 -21.47
C PRO A 255 -22.46 18.23 -20.20
N PRO A 256 -21.84 17.82 -19.08
CA PRO A 256 -22.54 17.57 -17.84
C PRO A 256 -23.11 18.88 -17.28
N THR A 257 -24.41 18.88 -16.96
CA THR A 257 -25.12 20.00 -16.32
C THR A 257 -24.79 20.14 -14.83
N GLY A 258 -24.08 19.15 -14.26
CA GLY A 258 -23.70 19.12 -12.85
C GLY A 258 -24.85 18.81 -11.89
N THR A 259 -26.00 18.36 -12.40
CA THR A 259 -27.19 17.96 -11.63
C THR A 259 -27.27 16.45 -11.50
N ALA A 260 -27.91 15.97 -10.41
CA ALA A 260 -28.22 14.55 -10.24
C ALA A 260 -29.27 14.05 -11.27
N ASP A 261 -30.21 14.92 -11.67
CA ASP A 261 -31.28 14.61 -12.63
C ASP A 261 -30.93 14.96 -14.09
N GLY A 262 -29.66 15.29 -14.36
CA GLY A 262 -29.21 15.68 -15.70
C GLY A 262 -29.08 14.49 -16.65
N PRO A 263 -29.03 14.73 -17.97
CA PRO A 263 -28.75 13.67 -18.96
C PRO A 263 -27.41 12.99 -18.69
N TRP A 264 -26.45 13.71 -18.10
CA TRP A 264 -25.23 13.17 -17.51
C TRP A 264 -25.25 13.42 -15.99
N PRO A 265 -25.74 12.45 -15.19
CA PRO A 265 -25.92 12.62 -13.76
C PRO A 265 -24.58 12.64 -13.01
N VAL A 266 -24.45 13.54 -12.04
CA VAL A 266 -23.25 13.71 -11.20
C VAL A 266 -23.57 13.36 -9.75
N THR A 267 -22.83 12.41 -9.16
CA THR A 267 -23.03 11.97 -7.78
C THR A 267 -22.06 12.67 -6.82
N LEU A 268 -22.59 13.57 -5.98
CA LEU A 268 -21.76 14.36 -5.06
C LEU A 268 -21.44 13.60 -3.75
N ALA A 269 -22.28 12.64 -3.35
CA ALA A 269 -22.13 11.87 -2.12
C ALA A 269 -20.78 11.15 -1.98
N PRO A 270 -20.29 10.35 -2.96
CA PRO A 270 -19.01 9.65 -2.82
C PRO A 270 -17.83 10.63 -2.73
N PHE A 271 -17.88 11.75 -3.46
CA PHE A 271 -16.84 12.77 -3.43
C PHE A 271 -16.77 13.48 -2.06
N LEU A 272 -17.94 13.87 -1.53
CA LEU A 272 -18.05 14.46 -0.19
C LEU A 272 -17.58 13.49 0.90
N ALA A 273 -17.99 12.24 0.83
CA ALA A 273 -17.58 11.21 1.77
C ALA A 273 -16.07 10.96 1.72
N LEU A 274 -15.45 10.90 0.54
CA LEU A 274 -13.99 10.76 0.39
C LEU A 274 -13.23 11.98 0.92
N ALA A 275 -13.76 13.20 0.74
CA ALA A 275 -13.17 14.41 1.29
C ALA A 275 -13.24 14.43 2.84
N LEU A 276 -14.39 14.05 3.41
CA LEU A 276 -14.55 13.87 4.87
C LEU A 276 -13.68 12.74 5.40
N ALA A 277 -13.47 11.68 4.61
CA ALA A 277 -12.67 10.54 4.97
C ALA A 277 -11.17 10.84 5.10
N CYS A 278 -10.71 12.03 4.70
CA CYS A 278 -9.36 12.50 5.00
C CYS A 278 -9.07 12.47 6.51
N ALA A 279 -10.05 12.77 7.37
CA ALA A 279 -9.91 12.77 8.83
C ALA A 279 -9.84 11.38 9.50
N PRO A 280 -10.70 10.39 9.16
CA PRO A 280 -10.51 9.02 9.63
C PRO A 280 -9.30 8.32 9.01
N ALA A 281 -8.99 8.52 7.72
CA ALA A 281 -7.76 7.99 7.10
C ALA A 281 -6.52 8.48 7.85
N ALA A 282 -6.60 9.75 8.22
CA ALA A 282 -5.62 10.40 9.02
C ALA A 282 -5.45 9.71 10.39
N TRP A 283 -6.55 9.65 11.15
CA TRP A 283 -6.58 9.06 12.47
C TRP A 283 -6.08 7.60 12.50
N THR A 284 -6.55 6.76 11.57
CA THR A 284 -6.15 5.35 11.49
C THR A 284 -4.68 5.16 11.16
N ALA A 285 -4.10 6.01 10.29
CA ALA A 285 -2.66 6.01 10.02
C ALA A 285 -1.85 6.38 11.27
N HIS A 286 -2.32 7.35 12.06
CA HIS A 286 -1.68 7.72 13.32
C HIS A 286 -1.76 6.59 14.37
N LEU A 287 -2.92 5.95 14.50
CA LEU A 287 -3.10 4.79 15.36
C LEU A 287 -2.19 3.63 14.94
N PHE A 288 -2.13 3.32 13.65
CA PHE A 288 -1.23 2.30 13.11
C PHE A 288 0.24 2.62 13.46
N ALA A 289 0.70 3.83 13.17
CA ALA A 289 2.08 4.21 13.44
C ALA A 289 2.43 4.25 14.94
N THR A 290 1.50 4.68 15.80
CA THR A 290 1.72 4.68 17.25
C THR A 290 1.70 3.27 17.84
N ALA A 291 0.80 2.41 17.38
CA ALA A 291 0.72 1.04 17.85
C ALA A 291 1.91 0.19 17.33
N ALA A 292 2.33 0.36 16.08
CA ALA A 292 3.53 -0.26 15.53
C ALA A 292 4.77 0.12 16.37
N ARG A 293 4.94 1.41 16.71
CA ARG A 293 6.03 1.86 17.60
C ARG A 293 5.97 1.25 19.00
N ARG A 294 4.78 1.14 19.62
CA ARG A 294 4.63 0.49 20.93
C ARG A 294 4.98 -0.99 20.88
N ARG A 295 4.63 -1.67 19.79
CA ARG A 295 4.96 -3.08 19.58
C ARG A 295 6.45 -3.27 19.31
N LEU A 296 7.10 -2.38 18.55
CA LEU A 296 8.56 -2.37 18.36
C LEU A 296 9.31 -2.33 19.70
N THR A 297 8.90 -1.47 20.64
CA THR A 297 9.56 -1.37 21.96
C THR A 297 9.30 -2.55 22.90
N ALA A 298 8.26 -3.35 22.63
CA ALA A 298 7.86 -4.47 23.48
C ALA A 298 8.36 -5.83 22.96
N SER A 299 8.55 -5.95 21.65
CA SER A 299 9.01 -7.16 20.99
C SER A 299 10.52 -7.35 21.16
N ARG A 300 10.94 -8.60 21.33
CA ARG A 300 12.35 -8.98 21.55
C ARG A 300 12.93 -9.73 20.35
N GLY A 301 12.36 -9.52 19.17
CA GLY A 301 12.67 -10.29 17.97
C GLY A 301 11.83 -9.81 16.80
N LEU A 302 12.35 -9.99 15.59
CA LEU A 302 11.71 -9.51 14.35
C LEU A 302 10.45 -10.32 14.05
N ASP A 303 10.49 -11.63 14.27
CA ASP A 303 9.33 -12.51 14.08
C ASP A 303 8.18 -12.16 15.04
N ASP A 304 8.49 -11.89 16.31
CA ASP A 304 7.53 -11.44 17.32
C ASP A 304 6.91 -10.09 16.96
N PHE A 305 7.73 -9.18 16.42
CA PHE A 305 7.26 -7.89 15.93
C PHE A 305 6.32 -8.04 14.72
N THR A 306 6.74 -8.80 13.70
CA THR A 306 5.95 -9.06 12.50
C THR A 306 4.62 -9.73 12.86
N ALA A 307 4.63 -10.73 13.75
CA ALA A 307 3.41 -11.38 14.23
C ALA A 307 2.46 -10.42 14.94
N ALA A 308 2.98 -9.49 15.75
CA ALA A 308 2.17 -8.50 16.46
C ALA A 308 1.59 -7.39 15.56
N VAL A 309 2.30 -7.00 14.50
CA VAL A 309 1.86 -5.92 13.58
C VAL A 309 0.96 -6.42 12.44
N ARG A 310 1.12 -7.68 12.02
CA ARG A 310 0.31 -8.29 10.96
C ARG A 310 -1.21 -8.13 11.13
N PRO A 311 -1.83 -8.33 12.32
CA PRO A 311 -3.27 -8.10 12.49
C PRO A 311 -3.64 -6.61 12.59
N LEU A 312 -2.67 -5.72 12.85
CA LEU A 312 -2.92 -4.31 13.10
C LEU A 312 -3.22 -3.54 11.82
N LEU A 313 -2.53 -3.88 10.73
CA LEU A 313 -2.77 -3.29 9.41
C LEU A 313 -4.20 -3.55 8.88
N PRO A 314 -4.69 -4.82 8.77
CA PRO A 314 -6.05 -5.06 8.33
C PRO A 314 -7.07 -4.49 9.30
N GLY A 315 -6.80 -4.46 10.61
CA GLY A 315 -7.67 -3.80 11.59
C GLY A 315 -7.79 -2.29 11.35
N ALA A 316 -6.70 -1.59 11.06
CA ALA A 316 -6.71 -0.17 10.73
C ALA A 316 -7.45 0.12 9.41
N VAL A 317 -7.26 -0.73 8.39
CA VAL A 317 -7.97 -0.64 7.11
C VAL A 317 -9.47 -0.89 7.30
N ALA A 318 -9.85 -1.93 8.07
CA ALA A 318 -11.24 -2.23 8.38
C ALA A 318 -11.91 -1.10 9.15
N LEU A 319 -11.23 -0.52 10.14
CA LEU A 319 -11.71 0.64 10.90
C LEU A 319 -11.94 1.85 9.99
N PHE A 320 -11.01 2.11 9.06
CA PHE A 320 -11.19 3.17 8.07
C PHE A 320 -12.38 2.90 7.15
N LEU A 321 -12.53 1.67 6.65
CA LEU A 321 -13.65 1.31 5.78
C LEU A 321 -15.00 1.39 6.47
N ALA A 322 -15.08 1.02 7.76
CA ALA A 322 -16.29 1.19 8.56
C ALA A 322 -16.64 2.68 8.72
N ALA A 323 -15.66 3.53 9.01
CA ALA A 323 -15.86 4.98 9.09
C ALA A 323 -16.28 5.58 7.73
N LEU A 324 -15.65 5.15 6.63
CA LEU A 324 -15.99 5.59 5.28
C LEU A 324 -17.40 5.14 4.88
N ALA A 325 -17.81 3.91 5.23
CA ALA A 325 -19.17 3.41 4.99
C ALA A 325 -20.22 4.25 5.74
N ALA A 326 -19.96 4.61 7.00
CA ALA A 326 -20.83 5.49 7.77
C ALA A 326 -20.93 6.90 7.14
N LEU A 327 -19.80 7.45 6.66
CA LEU A 327 -19.77 8.74 5.97
C LEU A 327 -20.51 8.69 4.62
N LEU A 328 -20.39 7.59 3.87
CA LEU A 328 -21.13 7.38 2.62
C LEU A 328 -22.63 7.31 2.87
N ALA A 329 -23.06 6.57 3.89
CA ALA A 329 -24.47 6.49 4.27
C ALA A 329 -25.02 7.86 4.71
N ALA A 330 -24.26 8.61 5.51
CA ALA A 330 -24.64 9.96 5.96
C ALA A 330 -24.69 10.96 4.80
N ALA A 331 -23.71 10.93 3.90
CA ALA A 331 -23.67 11.80 2.72
C ALA A 331 -24.79 11.46 1.72
N GLY A 332 -25.07 10.17 1.51
CA GLY A 332 -26.20 9.69 0.71
C GLY A 332 -27.53 10.19 1.26
N ALA A 333 -27.77 9.98 2.56
CA ALA A 333 -28.97 10.46 3.24
C ALA A 333 -29.13 11.99 3.18
N ALA A 334 -28.06 12.75 3.41
CA ALA A 334 -28.09 14.21 3.37
C ALA A 334 -28.33 14.79 1.96
N LEU A 335 -27.91 14.06 0.93
CA LEU A 335 -28.00 14.53 -0.46
C LEU A 335 -29.19 13.95 -1.23
N GLY A 336 -29.88 12.93 -0.70
CA GLY A 336 -30.95 12.21 -1.38
C GLY A 336 -30.43 11.20 -2.41
N GLU A 337 -29.18 10.76 -2.28
CA GLU A 337 -28.49 9.84 -3.18
C GLU A 337 -28.50 8.41 -2.60
N PRO A 338 -28.30 7.35 -3.43
CA PRO A 338 -28.18 5.99 -2.91
C PRO A 338 -27.15 5.89 -1.78
N ALA A 339 -27.33 5.00 -0.81
CA ALA A 339 -26.42 4.87 0.33
C ALA A 339 -25.33 3.79 0.13
N ALA A 340 -25.52 2.90 -0.85
CA ALA A 340 -24.61 1.80 -1.14
C ALA A 340 -23.72 2.15 -2.35
N GLN A 341 -22.49 2.57 -2.09
CA GLN A 341 -21.46 2.82 -3.11
C GLN A 341 -20.22 1.95 -2.86
N PRO A 342 -20.26 0.67 -3.27
CA PRO A 342 -19.10 -0.21 -3.15
C PRO A 342 -17.87 0.34 -3.89
N GLN A 343 -18.06 1.08 -4.99
CA GLN A 343 -16.99 1.73 -5.74
C GLN A 343 -16.23 2.79 -4.91
N ALA A 344 -16.94 3.53 -4.06
CA ALA A 344 -16.32 4.56 -3.21
C ALA A 344 -15.52 3.94 -2.07
N LEU A 345 -15.99 2.81 -1.51
CA LEU A 345 -15.24 2.03 -0.52
C LEU A 345 -13.95 1.45 -1.13
N ALA A 346 -14.03 0.88 -2.33
CA ALA A 346 -12.87 0.33 -3.04
C ALA A 346 -11.84 1.42 -3.35
N LEU A 347 -12.28 2.59 -3.83
CA LEU A 347 -11.40 3.73 -4.07
C LEU A 347 -10.77 4.26 -2.78
N GLY A 348 -11.56 4.38 -1.71
CA GLY A 348 -11.06 4.79 -0.40
C GLY A 348 -9.96 3.85 0.13
N ALA A 349 -10.17 2.53 0.04
CA ALA A 349 -9.16 1.53 0.40
C ALA A 349 -7.86 1.71 -0.40
N LEU A 350 -7.99 1.83 -1.73
CA LEU A 350 -6.87 2.02 -2.65
C LEU A 350 -6.05 3.26 -2.29
N LEU A 351 -6.71 4.40 -2.07
CA LEU A 351 -6.06 5.67 -1.74
C LEU A 351 -5.36 5.62 -0.38
N LEU A 352 -6.00 5.03 0.65
CA LEU A 352 -5.39 4.87 1.98
C LEU A 352 -4.12 4.00 1.88
N LEU A 353 -4.21 2.83 1.24
CA LEU A 353 -3.08 1.90 1.13
C LEU A 353 -1.93 2.48 0.32
N ALA A 354 -2.25 3.12 -0.82
CA ALA A 354 -1.27 3.83 -1.63
C ALA A 354 -0.55 4.90 -0.81
N ARG A 355 -1.30 5.64 0.03
CA ARG A 355 -0.71 6.70 0.84
C ARG A 355 0.11 6.18 2.00
N LEU A 356 -0.34 5.12 2.69
CA LEU A 356 0.43 4.46 3.73
C LEU A 356 1.77 3.96 3.19
N LEU A 357 1.77 3.29 2.04
CA LEU A 357 3.00 2.84 1.38
C LEU A 357 3.91 4.02 1.01
N ALA A 358 3.35 5.10 0.47
CA ALA A 358 4.13 6.29 0.13
C ALA A 358 4.73 6.99 1.38
N ALA A 359 4.01 7.00 2.50
CA ALA A 359 4.50 7.56 3.77
C ALA A 359 5.67 6.77 4.36
N HIS A 360 5.73 5.46 4.10
CA HIS A 360 6.83 4.57 4.51
C HIS A 360 7.90 4.37 3.42
N GLY A 361 7.94 5.24 2.39
CA GLY A 361 9.01 5.24 1.37
C GLY A 361 8.78 4.34 0.15
N PHE A 362 7.70 3.56 0.10
CA PHE A 362 7.35 2.64 -1.00
C PHE A 362 6.43 3.27 -2.05
N ALA A 363 6.69 4.52 -2.44
CA ALA A 363 5.81 5.31 -3.31
C ALA A 363 5.75 4.80 -4.78
N HIS A 364 6.75 4.03 -5.23
CA HIS A 364 6.81 3.56 -6.61
C HIS A 364 5.71 2.53 -6.91
N ALA A 365 5.59 1.50 -6.06
CA ALA A 365 4.55 0.47 -6.20
C ALA A 365 3.14 1.08 -6.14
N SER A 366 2.91 2.02 -5.21
CA SER A 366 1.62 2.72 -5.13
C SER A 366 1.31 3.53 -6.37
N THR A 367 2.31 4.20 -6.96
CA THR A 367 2.10 5.01 -8.17
C THR A 367 1.78 4.11 -9.37
N LEU A 368 2.49 2.99 -9.51
CA LEU A 368 2.22 2.01 -10.56
C LEU A 368 0.79 1.47 -10.47
N VAL A 369 0.36 1.01 -9.30
CA VAL A 369 -1.00 0.48 -9.12
C VAL A 369 -2.05 1.56 -9.38
N LEU A 370 -1.89 2.77 -8.84
CA LEU A 370 -2.81 3.88 -9.11
C LEU A 370 -2.89 4.21 -10.61
N SER A 371 -1.76 4.21 -11.31
CA SER A 371 -1.70 4.46 -12.75
C SER A 371 -2.35 3.34 -13.56
N ALA A 372 -2.15 2.07 -13.16
CA ALA A 372 -2.77 0.92 -13.81
C ALA A 372 -4.29 0.92 -13.61
N THR A 373 -4.77 1.23 -12.40
CA THR A 373 -6.21 1.38 -12.12
C THR A 373 -6.82 2.52 -12.93
N ALA A 374 -6.15 3.68 -12.98
CA ALA A 374 -6.60 4.83 -13.76
C ALA A 374 -6.65 4.50 -15.27
N LEU A 375 -5.60 3.85 -15.79
CA LEU A 375 -5.54 3.43 -17.18
C LEU A 375 -6.63 2.41 -17.51
N ALA A 376 -6.88 1.42 -16.64
CA ALA A 376 -7.94 0.43 -16.84
C ALA A 376 -9.33 1.09 -16.97
N GLN A 377 -9.63 2.09 -16.14
CA GLN A 377 -10.87 2.86 -16.25
C GLN A 377 -10.93 3.69 -17.52
N ALA A 378 -9.82 4.34 -17.91
CA ALA A 378 -9.73 5.09 -19.15
C ALA A 378 -9.89 4.21 -20.39
N THR A 379 -9.29 3.03 -20.39
CA THR A 379 -9.41 2.06 -21.48
C THR A 379 -10.83 1.52 -21.60
N ALA A 380 -11.52 1.28 -20.48
CA ALA A 380 -12.92 0.83 -20.52
C ALA A 380 -13.83 1.87 -21.21
N LEU A 381 -13.65 3.16 -20.88
CA LEU A 381 -14.36 4.25 -21.55
C LEU A 381 -13.96 4.38 -23.03
N ALA A 382 -12.64 4.35 -23.32
CA ALA A 382 -12.13 4.48 -24.67
C ALA A 382 -12.62 3.36 -25.61
N LEU A 383 -12.70 2.12 -25.11
CA LEU A 383 -13.19 0.97 -25.87
C LEU A 383 -14.68 1.11 -26.22
N LEU A 384 -15.50 1.66 -25.31
CA LEU A 384 -16.91 1.95 -25.61
C LEU A 384 -17.07 3.00 -26.70
N PHE A 385 -16.27 4.06 -26.67
CA PHE A 385 -16.30 5.07 -27.73
C PHE A 385 -15.73 4.53 -29.05
N ALA A 386 -14.68 3.72 -29.00
CA ALA A 386 -14.09 3.10 -30.18
C ALA A 386 -15.05 2.10 -30.85
N ALA A 387 -15.90 1.42 -30.08
CA ALA A 387 -16.91 0.50 -30.61
C ALA A 387 -17.96 1.16 -31.50
N ARG A 388 -18.07 2.49 -31.48
CA ARG A 388 -18.94 3.26 -32.41
C ARG A 388 -18.39 3.35 -33.83
N LEU A 389 -17.12 3.02 -34.03
CA LEU A 389 -16.55 2.95 -35.37
C LEU A 389 -17.11 1.73 -36.12
N PRO A 390 -17.39 1.85 -37.43
CA PRO A 390 -17.92 0.74 -38.21
C PRO A 390 -16.99 -0.49 -38.13
N GLY A 391 -17.55 -1.64 -37.77
CA GLY A 391 -16.81 -2.91 -37.62
C GLY A 391 -16.12 -3.12 -36.26
N CYS A 392 -16.19 -2.16 -35.32
CA CYS A 392 -15.48 -2.23 -34.03
C CYS A 392 -16.36 -2.63 -32.83
N GLY A 393 -17.60 -3.07 -33.05
CA GLY A 393 -18.56 -3.40 -31.97
C GLY A 393 -18.05 -4.42 -30.94
N ALA A 394 -17.17 -5.33 -31.36
CA ALA A 394 -16.56 -6.33 -30.47
C ALA A 394 -15.73 -5.72 -29.32
N LEU A 395 -15.27 -4.47 -29.45
CA LEU A 395 -14.47 -3.79 -28.42
C LEU A 395 -15.28 -3.41 -27.18
N ALA A 396 -16.59 -3.20 -27.30
CA ALA A 396 -17.46 -2.83 -26.18
C ALA A 396 -17.93 -4.03 -25.35
N VAL A 397 -17.96 -5.23 -25.94
CA VAL A 397 -18.47 -6.48 -25.37
C VAL A 397 -18.01 -6.74 -23.92
N PRO A 398 -16.73 -6.63 -23.54
CA PRO A 398 -16.32 -6.92 -22.16
C PRO A 398 -16.90 -5.91 -21.15
N THR A 399 -16.96 -4.63 -21.54
CA THR A 399 -17.52 -3.57 -20.69
C THR A 399 -19.03 -3.70 -20.60
N GLU A 400 -19.72 -3.97 -21.72
CA GLU A 400 -21.16 -4.21 -21.76
C GLU A 400 -21.56 -5.45 -20.96
N ALA A 401 -20.84 -6.57 -21.09
CA ALA A 401 -21.11 -7.78 -20.33
C ALA A 401 -20.94 -7.55 -18.81
N LEU A 402 -19.91 -6.79 -18.42
CA LEU A 402 -19.69 -6.46 -17.01
C LEU A 402 -20.80 -5.55 -16.46
N VAL A 403 -21.19 -4.53 -17.23
CA VAL A 403 -22.23 -3.57 -16.82
C VAL A 403 -23.62 -4.20 -16.82
N THR A 404 -23.94 -5.10 -17.75
CA THR A 404 -25.22 -5.82 -17.77
C THR A 404 -25.35 -6.78 -16.59
N ALA A 405 -24.27 -7.43 -16.18
CA ALA A 405 -24.30 -8.39 -15.07
C ALA A 405 -24.25 -7.73 -13.67
N TRP A 406 -23.51 -6.61 -13.50
CA TRP A 406 -23.23 -6.04 -12.18
C TRP A 406 -23.49 -4.52 -12.08
N GLY A 407 -24.03 -3.91 -13.13
CA GLY A 407 -24.29 -2.48 -13.21
C GLY A 407 -23.05 -1.63 -13.54
N PRO A 408 -23.23 -0.31 -13.80
CA PRO A 408 -22.15 0.60 -14.22
C PRO A 408 -21.05 0.77 -13.16
N ALA A 409 -21.42 0.67 -11.88
CA ALA A 409 -20.49 0.75 -10.76
C ALA A 409 -19.51 -0.44 -10.68
N ALA A 410 -19.71 -1.51 -11.46
CA ALA A 410 -18.85 -2.68 -11.47
C ALA A 410 -17.43 -2.36 -11.94
N VAL A 411 -17.29 -1.53 -12.99
CA VAL A 411 -15.98 -1.14 -13.56
C VAL A 411 -15.06 -0.50 -12.49
N PRO A 412 -15.47 0.58 -11.79
CA PRO A 412 -14.63 1.17 -10.75
C PRO A 412 -14.49 0.25 -9.52
N THR A 413 -15.52 -0.51 -9.15
CA THR A 413 -15.45 -1.41 -7.98
C THR A 413 -14.40 -2.50 -8.19
N VAL A 414 -14.40 -3.15 -9.35
CA VAL A 414 -13.45 -4.23 -9.68
C VAL A 414 -12.04 -3.66 -9.84
N THR A 415 -11.87 -2.59 -10.61
CA THR A 415 -10.54 -2.01 -10.87
C THR A 415 -9.90 -1.46 -9.60
N CYS A 416 -10.64 -0.70 -8.79
CA CYS A 416 -10.15 -0.18 -7.51
C CYS A 416 -9.99 -1.30 -6.47
N GLY A 417 -10.88 -2.31 -6.46
CA GLY A 417 -10.81 -3.45 -5.55
C GLY A 417 -9.57 -4.30 -5.77
N ILE A 418 -9.26 -4.65 -7.03
CA ILE A 418 -8.03 -5.37 -7.40
C ILE A 418 -6.80 -4.54 -7.02
N GLY A 419 -6.80 -3.23 -7.30
CA GLY A 419 -5.72 -2.33 -6.89
C GLY A 419 -5.55 -2.28 -5.37
N ALA A 420 -6.64 -2.21 -4.61
CA ALA A 420 -6.60 -2.20 -3.15
C ALA A 420 -6.07 -3.54 -2.59
N LEU A 421 -6.53 -4.68 -3.11
CA LEU A 421 -6.05 -6.00 -2.68
C LEU A 421 -4.57 -6.20 -2.97
N THR A 422 -4.09 -5.81 -4.16
CA THR A 422 -2.68 -5.89 -4.52
C THR A 422 -1.81 -5.02 -3.60
N LEU A 423 -2.23 -3.79 -3.30
CA LEU A 423 -1.54 -2.93 -2.34
C LEU A 423 -1.63 -3.45 -0.90
N LEU A 424 -2.72 -4.11 -0.50
CA LEU A 424 -2.88 -4.69 0.83
C LEU A 424 -1.91 -5.87 1.02
N VAL A 425 -1.82 -6.77 0.04
CA VAL A 425 -0.84 -7.86 0.03
C VAL A 425 0.58 -7.31 0.03
N HIS A 426 0.84 -6.23 -0.72
CA HIS A 426 2.15 -5.59 -0.72
C HIS A 426 2.48 -4.92 0.63
N ALA A 427 1.52 -4.20 1.20
CA ALA A 427 1.66 -3.50 2.48
C ALA A 427 1.84 -4.47 3.65
N THR A 428 1.12 -5.59 3.67
CA THR A 428 1.31 -6.64 4.70
C THR A 428 2.70 -7.29 4.63
N ARG A 429 3.35 -7.32 3.46
CA ARG A 429 4.72 -7.84 3.31
C ARG A 429 5.80 -6.80 3.64
N ARG A 430 5.56 -5.52 3.30
CA ARG A 430 6.56 -4.46 3.43
C ARG A 430 6.49 -3.69 4.75
N LEU A 431 5.29 -3.40 5.25
CA LEU A 431 5.12 -2.62 6.49
C LEU A 431 5.25 -3.45 7.76
N THR A 432 5.39 -4.77 7.63
CA THR A 432 5.61 -5.68 8.75
C THR A 432 7.09 -5.93 9.04
N THR A 433 8.00 -5.46 8.18
CA THR A 433 9.45 -5.52 8.41
C THR A 433 9.89 -4.32 9.25
N ALA A 434 10.83 -4.54 10.18
CA ALA A 434 11.35 -3.47 11.04
C ALA A 434 12.01 -2.36 10.22
N SER A 435 12.60 -2.72 9.08
CA SER A 435 13.18 -1.79 8.10
C SER A 435 12.23 -0.73 7.55
N ALA A 436 10.91 -0.97 7.51
CA ALA A 436 9.94 0.02 7.07
C ALA A 436 9.68 1.14 8.08
N HIS A 437 10.14 0.97 9.32
CA HIS A 437 9.98 1.94 10.41
C HIS A 437 11.28 2.58 10.87
N ALA A 438 12.42 2.15 10.31
CA ALA A 438 13.68 2.86 10.40
C ALA A 438 13.53 4.21 9.70
N ARG A 439 13.75 5.31 10.42
CA ARG A 439 13.58 6.65 9.84
C ARG A 439 14.77 6.94 8.94
N THR A 440 14.58 6.94 7.63
CA THR A 440 15.51 7.68 6.77
C THR A 440 15.33 9.17 7.06
N GLU A 441 16.28 9.77 7.80
CA GLU A 441 16.38 11.23 7.83
C GLU A 441 16.63 11.77 6.41
N PRO A 442 16.05 12.93 6.06
CA PRO A 442 16.40 13.61 4.82
C PRO A 442 17.87 14.02 4.88
N ALA A 443 18.65 13.60 3.89
CA ALA A 443 20.00 14.09 3.68
C ALA A 443 19.98 15.62 3.65
N CYS A 444 20.76 16.24 4.55
CA CYS A 444 20.98 17.68 4.60
C CYS A 444 21.63 18.21 3.33
#